data_AF-A0A7X7VPE7-F1
#
_entry.id   AF-A0A7X7VPE7-F1
#
_cell.length_a   1.000
_cell.length_b   1.000
_cell.length_c   1.000
_cell.angle_alpha   90.00
_cell.angle_beta   90.00
_cell.angle_gamma   90.00
#
_symmetry.space_group_name_H-M   'P 1'
#
loop_
_entity.id
_entity.type
_entity.pdbx_description
1 polymer ?
#
loop_
_entity_poly.entity_id
_entity_poly.type
_entity_poly.pdbx_seq_one_letter_code
_entity_poly.pdbx_strand_id
1 'polypeptide(L)'
;MPIEASSGKIVRRRLNRGSNRQANRALHTIALNRMKYDGRTQEYVAKRTAEGTSKREAIRCLKRYIAREVCCALMNPTAKTHEDERSLRAKRAEAAMTQEEVAAALGTDHIRISEIEREASKHYEIRDRYSTFMKSKLANLKMA
;
A
#
# COMPACT_ATOMS: atom_id res chain seq x y z
N MET A 1 3.08 2.05 21.01
CA MET A 1 4.47 1.52 20.96
C MET A 1 4.93 1.11 22.36
N PRO A 2 5.77 0.08 22.53
CA PRO A 2 6.24 -0.39 23.84
C PRO A 2 7.07 0.68 24.55
N ILE A 3 6.92 0.78 25.87
CA ILE A 3 7.69 1.73 26.69
C ILE A 3 8.83 0.93 27.35
N GLU A 4 10.00 1.54 27.47
CA GLU A 4 11.10 0.94 28.21
C GLU A 4 10.73 0.86 29.69
N ALA A 5 10.94 -0.31 30.29
CA ALA A 5 10.55 -0.59 31.69
C ALA A 5 11.68 -1.30 32.43
N SER A 6 12.93 -0.95 32.10
CA SER A 6 14.12 -1.55 32.70
C SER A 6 15.16 -0.46 32.96
N SER A 7 15.67 -0.41 34.19
CA SER A 7 16.84 0.40 34.57
C SER A 7 18.12 -0.45 34.75
N GLY A 8 18.09 -1.75 34.38
CA GLY A 8 19.21 -2.69 34.56
C GLY A 8 19.60 -3.45 33.29
N LYS A 9 20.52 -4.42 33.41
CA LYS A 9 21.12 -5.20 32.29
C LYS A 9 20.10 -5.96 31.41
N ILE A 10 18.91 -6.23 31.93
CA ILE A 10 17.84 -6.96 31.21
C ILE A 10 16.83 -5.96 30.66
N VAL A 11 16.84 -5.76 29.34
CA VAL A 11 15.97 -4.79 28.69
C VAL A 11 14.56 -5.36 28.47
N ARG A 12 13.64 -5.07 29.40
CA ARG A 12 12.22 -5.44 29.30
C ARG A 12 11.39 -4.25 28.82
N ARG A 13 10.53 -4.48 27.84
CA ARG A 13 9.59 -3.47 27.32
C ARG A 13 8.17 -3.74 27.84
N ARG A 14 7.56 -2.75 28.50
CA ARG A 14 6.16 -2.83 28.95
C ARG A 14 5.19 -2.52 27.81
N LEU A 15 4.00 -3.12 27.90
CA LEU A 15 2.90 -2.88 26.99
C LEU A 15 2.31 -1.48 27.24
N ASN A 16 2.23 -0.64 26.21
CA ASN A 16 1.52 0.63 26.27
C ASN A 16 0.01 0.40 26.13
N ARG A 17 -0.75 0.79 27.15
CA ARG A 17 -2.21 0.59 27.23
C ARG A 17 -3.05 1.70 26.58
N GLY A 18 -2.44 2.84 26.25
CA GLY A 18 -3.12 4.04 25.74
C GLY A 18 -3.26 4.13 24.22
N SER A 19 -2.75 3.16 23.46
CA SER A 19 -2.83 3.20 21.99
C SER A 19 -4.17 2.71 21.43
N ASN A 20 -4.49 3.10 20.20
CA ASN A 20 -5.70 2.64 19.48
C ASN A 20 -5.82 1.10 19.46
N ARG A 21 -6.83 0.57 20.16
CA ARG A 21 -7.01 -0.87 20.35
C ARG A 21 -7.45 -1.58 19.07
N GLN A 22 -8.27 -0.94 18.24
CA GLN A 22 -8.75 -1.51 16.98
C GLN A 22 -7.61 -1.70 15.99
N ALA A 23 -6.80 -0.66 15.78
CA ALA A 23 -5.61 -0.73 14.91
C ALA A 23 -4.62 -1.81 15.40
N ASN A 24 -4.36 -1.88 16.71
CA ASN A 24 -3.49 -2.90 17.27
C ASN A 24 -4.03 -4.33 17.13
N ARG A 25 -5.35 -4.51 17.16
CA ARG A 25 -6.02 -5.79 16.91
C ARG A 25 -5.87 -6.18 15.44
N ALA A 26 -6.13 -5.25 14.51
CA ALA A 26 -5.94 -5.49 13.08
C ALA A 26 -4.50 -5.93 12.75
N LEU A 27 -3.50 -5.20 13.25
CA LEU A 27 -2.08 -5.58 13.09
C LEU A 27 -1.76 -6.94 13.70
N HIS A 28 -2.42 -7.31 14.80
CA HIS A 28 -2.23 -8.63 15.40
C HIS A 28 -2.83 -9.74 14.53
N THR A 29 -4.04 -9.55 14.01
CA THR A 29 -4.69 -10.49 13.10
C THR A 29 -3.88 -10.68 11.83
N ILE A 30 -3.35 -9.60 11.22
CA ILE A 30 -2.46 -9.68 10.06
C ILE A 30 -1.21 -10.51 10.40
N ALA A 31 -0.59 -10.27 11.56
CA ALA A 31 0.59 -11.02 11.99
C ALA A 31 0.30 -12.52 12.12
N LEU A 32 -0.84 -12.91 12.73
CA LEU A 32 -1.23 -14.31 12.87
C LEU A 32 -1.47 -14.97 11.50
N ASN A 33 -2.17 -14.28 10.60
CA ASN A 33 -2.42 -14.80 9.25
C ASN A 33 -1.12 -14.96 8.45
N ARG A 34 -0.21 -13.98 8.50
CA ARG A 34 1.10 -14.10 7.82
C ARG A 34 1.95 -15.23 8.39
N MET A 35 1.95 -15.44 9.70
CA MET A 35 2.63 -16.58 10.29
C MET A 35 2.07 -17.93 9.82
N LYS A 36 0.80 -17.97 9.41
CA LYS A 36 0.16 -19.20 8.93
C LYS A 36 0.36 -19.44 7.43
N TYR A 37 0.33 -18.38 6.62
CA TYR A 37 0.25 -18.51 5.16
C TYR A 37 1.41 -17.88 4.39
N ASP A 38 2.18 -16.97 4.98
CA ASP A 38 3.30 -16.30 4.30
C ASP A 38 4.63 -16.96 4.66
N GLY A 39 5.23 -17.66 3.68
CA GLY A 39 6.49 -18.38 3.84
C GLY A 39 7.63 -17.48 4.32
N ARG A 40 7.72 -16.24 3.82
CA ARG A 40 8.75 -15.28 4.25
C ARG A 40 8.63 -14.94 5.74
N THR A 41 7.41 -14.76 6.22
CA THR A 41 7.14 -14.51 7.64
C THR A 41 7.45 -15.75 8.50
N GLN A 42 7.17 -16.95 8.01
CA GLN A 42 7.49 -18.19 8.70
C GLN A 42 9.00 -18.37 8.89
N GLU A 43 9.79 -18.16 7.83
CA GLU A 43 11.25 -18.19 7.87
C GLU A 43 11.80 -17.16 8.88
N TYR A 44 11.28 -15.94 8.85
CA TYR A 44 11.67 -14.91 9.81
C TYR A 44 11.39 -15.33 11.26
N VAL A 45 10.21 -15.88 11.54
CA VAL A 45 9.86 -16.33 12.89
C VAL A 45 10.73 -17.52 13.32
N ALA A 46 11.01 -18.46 12.42
CA ALA A 46 11.90 -19.59 12.67
C ALA A 46 13.31 -19.10 13.04
N LYS A 47 13.87 -18.17 12.25
CA LYS A 47 15.15 -17.53 12.53
C LYS A 47 15.18 -16.85 13.90
N ARG A 48 14.17 -16.03 14.22
CA ARG A 48 14.08 -15.35 15.52
C ARG A 48 13.96 -16.32 16.69
N THR A 49 13.26 -17.44 16.49
CA THR A 49 13.12 -18.48 17.50
C THR A 49 14.45 -19.20 17.73
N ALA A 50 15.21 -19.48 16.66
CA ALA A 50 16.57 -20.03 16.75
C ALA A 50 17.55 -19.08 17.48
N GLU A 51 17.39 -17.76 17.33
CA GLU A 51 18.12 -16.73 18.08
C GLU A 51 17.71 -16.62 19.57
N GLY A 52 16.86 -17.52 20.08
CA GLY A 52 16.40 -17.52 21.47
C GLY A 52 15.29 -16.50 21.78
N THR A 53 14.71 -15.86 20.77
CA THR A 53 13.60 -14.92 20.98
C THR A 53 12.31 -15.69 21.24
N SER A 54 11.57 -15.32 22.28
CA SER A 54 10.28 -15.98 22.54
C SER A 54 9.26 -15.71 21.43
N LYS A 55 8.31 -16.63 21.21
CA LYS A 55 7.22 -16.44 20.21
C LYS A 55 6.48 -15.11 20.39
N ARG A 56 6.24 -14.68 21.63
CA ARG A 56 5.59 -13.40 21.95
C ARG A 56 6.43 -12.20 21.52
N GLU A 57 7.75 -12.27 21.65
CA GLU A 57 8.65 -11.22 21.20
C GLU A 57 8.82 -11.21 19.68
N ALA A 58 8.89 -12.38 19.04
CA ALA A 58 8.89 -12.51 17.59
C ALA A 58 7.63 -11.86 16.97
N ILE A 59 6.45 -12.15 17.52
CA ILE A 59 5.19 -11.50 17.10
C ILE A 59 5.26 -9.98 17.30
N ARG A 60 5.86 -9.49 18.39
CA ARG A 60 5.99 -8.04 18.64
C ARG A 60 6.92 -7.37 17.62
N CYS A 61 8.00 -8.05 17.21
CA CYS A 61 8.88 -7.57 16.14
C CYS A 61 8.15 -7.57 14.78
N LEU A 62 7.44 -8.65 14.47
CA LEU A 62 6.64 -8.77 13.25
C LEU A 62 5.57 -7.68 13.16
N LYS A 63 4.82 -7.42 14.24
CA LYS A 63 3.83 -6.33 14.28
C LYS A 63 4.44 -4.96 13.97
N ARG A 64 5.69 -4.70 14.36
CA ARG A 64 6.39 -3.44 14.02
C ARG A 64 6.75 -3.37 12.55
N TYR A 65 7.14 -4.50 11.94
CA TYR A 65 7.39 -4.57 10.51
C TYR A 65 6.10 -4.32 9.71
N ILE A 66 5.02 -5.02 10.06
CA ILE A 66 3.70 -4.85 9.44
C ILE A 66 3.20 -3.41 9.61
N ALA A 67 3.35 -2.81 10.80
CA ALA A 67 2.94 -1.43 11.02
C ALA A 67 3.67 -0.45 10.09
N ARG A 68 4.97 -0.67 9.84
CA ARG A 68 5.74 0.16 8.89
C ARG A 68 5.25 -0.03 7.47
N GLU A 69 5.04 -1.27 7.03
CA GLU A 69 4.49 -1.56 5.70
C GLU A 69 3.12 -0.92 5.50
N VAL A 70 2.20 -1.10 6.46
CA VAL A 70 0.86 -0.52 6.41
C VAL A 70 0.94 1.00 6.39
N CYS A 71 1.80 1.60 7.21
CA CYS A 71 2.01 3.05 7.22
C CYS A 71 2.49 3.54 5.84
N CYS A 72 3.50 2.88 5.26
CA CYS A 72 3.99 3.19 3.92
C CYS A 72 2.90 3.02 2.85
N ALA A 73 2.12 1.94 2.90
CA ALA A 73 1.03 1.68 1.96
C ALA A 73 -0.11 2.71 2.06
N LEU A 74 -0.44 3.15 3.28
CA LEU A 74 -1.45 4.18 3.51
C LEU A 74 -0.95 5.56 3.09
N MET A 75 0.32 5.87 3.31
CA MET A 75 0.93 7.16 2.94
C MET A 75 1.16 7.27 1.42
N ASN A 76 1.52 6.14 0.78
CA ASN A 76 1.79 6.00 -0.64
C ASN A 76 0.92 4.89 -1.29
N PRO A 77 -0.39 5.11 -1.47
CA PRO A 77 -1.28 4.14 -2.10
C PRO A 77 -0.95 3.87 -3.58
N THR A 78 -0.17 4.75 -4.21
CA THR A 78 0.38 4.62 -5.56
C THR A 78 1.43 3.51 -5.70
N ALA A 79 1.84 2.86 -4.61
CA ALA A 79 2.61 1.61 -4.66
C ALA A 79 1.77 0.41 -5.13
N LYS A 80 0.46 0.57 -5.35
CA LYS A 80 -0.22 -0.24 -6.37
C LYS A 80 0.48 0.09 -7.70
N THR A 81 1.45 -0.74 -8.08
CA THR A 81 1.94 -0.80 -9.45
C THR A 81 0.71 -0.89 -10.34
N HIS A 82 0.31 0.23 -10.94
CA HIS A 82 -0.56 0.17 -12.10
C HIS A 82 0.24 -0.66 -13.10
N GLU A 83 -0.24 -1.86 -13.42
CA GLU A 83 0.48 -2.86 -14.23
C GLU A 83 0.91 -2.35 -15.61
N ASP A 84 0.41 -1.18 -15.99
CA ASP A 84 0.75 -0.48 -17.20
C ASP A 84 2.08 0.26 -17.06
N GLU A 85 3.15 -0.31 -17.62
CA GLU A 85 4.45 0.37 -17.80
C GLU A 85 4.32 1.69 -18.60
N ARG A 86 3.24 1.86 -19.37
CA ARG A 86 2.93 3.10 -20.09
C ARG A 86 2.14 4.08 -19.23
N SER A 87 2.70 5.28 -19.05
CA SER A 87 2.00 6.45 -18.52
C SER A 87 0.63 6.67 -19.20
N LEU A 88 -0.40 7.02 -18.43
CA LEU A 88 -1.73 7.37 -18.95
C LEU A 88 -1.67 8.47 -20.02
N ARG A 89 -0.68 9.37 -19.90
CA ARG A 89 -0.38 10.39 -20.91
C ARG A 89 0.02 9.77 -22.26
N ALA A 90 0.85 8.72 -22.23
CA ALA A 90 1.28 8.02 -23.44
C ALA A 90 0.10 7.32 -24.12
N LYS A 91 -0.79 6.70 -23.32
CA LYS A 91 -2.02 6.08 -23.82
C LYS A 91 -2.96 7.09 -24.46
N ARG A 92 -3.11 8.28 -23.86
CA ARG A 92 -3.92 9.35 -24.42
C ARG A 92 -3.33 9.88 -25.73
N ALA A 93 -2.02 10.04 -25.79
CA ALA A 93 -1.32 10.44 -27.01
C ALA A 93 -1.48 9.39 -28.13
N GLU A 94 -1.40 8.10 -27.81
CA GLU A 94 -1.64 6.99 -28.75
C GLU A 94 -3.08 6.99 -29.30
N ALA A 95 -4.06 7.37 -28.48
CA ALA A 95 -5.45 7.53 -28.90
C ALA A 95 -5.76 8.88 -29.58
N ALA A 96 -4.75 9.75 -29.76
CA ALA A 96 -4.88 11.11 -30.29
C ALA A 96 -5.93 11.98 -29.57
N MET A 97 -6.15 11.76 -28.26
CA MET A 97 -7.16 12.49 -27.49
C MET A 97 -6.58 13.69 -26.75
N THR A 98 -7.37 14.75 -26.64
CA THR A 98 -7.03 15.91 -25.81
C THR A 98 -7.34 15.65 -24.33
N GLN A 99 -6.76 16.43 -23.43
CA GLN A 99 -7.10 16.34 -21.99
C GLN A 99 -8.57 16.75 -21.75
N GLU A 100 -9.11 17.68 -22.55
CA GLU A 100 -10.50 18.14 -22.45
C GLU A 100 -11.50 17.05 -22.84
N GLU A 101 -11.23 16.29 -23.89
CA GLU A 101 -12.09 15.17 -24.33
C GLU A 101 -12.15 14.05 -23.28
N VAL A 102 -11.01 13.73 -22.68
CA VAL A 102 -10.93 12.77 -21.58
C VAL A 102 -11.67 13.29 -20.36
N ALA A 103 -11.48 14.57 -20.03
CA ALA A 103 -12.13 15.23 -18.90
C ALA A 103 -13.66 15.22 -19.05
N ALA A 104 -14.16 15.52 -20.26
CA ALA A 104 -15.58 15.44 -20.60
C ALA A 104 -16.14 14.02 -20.46
N ALA A 105 -15.42 13.01 -20.97
CA ALA A 105 -15.83 11.60 -20.86
C ALA A 105 -15.88 11.10 -19.41
N LEU A 106 -15.01 11.62 -18.54
CA LEU A 106 -14.94 11.26 -17.12
C LEU A 106 -15.80 12.15 -16.21
N GLY A 107 -16.40 13.23 -16.75
CA GLY A 107 -17.17 14.21 -15.97
C GLY A 107 -16.30 14.98 -14.97
N THR A 108 -15.08 15.34 -15.35
CA THR A 108 -14.09 16.02 -14.49
C THR A 108 -13.47 17.23 -15.18
N ASP A 109 -12.69 18.02 -14.44
CA ASP A 109 -11.90 19.13 -15.00
C ASP A 109 -10.61 18.62 -15.67
N HIS A 110 -10.23 19.18 -16.82
CA HIS A 110 -8.97 18.88 -17.50
C HIS A 110 -7.71 19.16 -16.65
N ILE A 111 -7.75 20.13 -15.72
CA ILE A 111 -6.67 20.38 -14.76
C ILE A 111 -6.43 19.12 -13.92
N ARG A 112 -7.52 18.44 -13.53
CA ARG A 112 -7.47 17.22 -12.73
C ARG A 112 -6.91 16.04 -13.52
N ILE A 113 -7.19 15.96 -14.82
CA ILE A 113 -6.55 15.00 -15.73
C ILE A 113 -5.05 15.29 -15.86
N SER A 114 -4.67 16.57 -16.02
CA SER A 114 -3.26 17.00 -16.04
C SER A 114 -2.53 16.67 -14.74
N GLU A 115 -3.14 16.88 -13.58
CA GLU A 115 -2.58 16.51 -12.27
C GLU A 115 -2.39 14.99 -12.13
N ILE A 116 -3.33 14.19 -12.63
CA ILE A 116 -3.22 12.74 -12.63
C ILE A 116 -2.08 12.28 -13.55
N GLU A 117 -1.93 12.89 -14.73
CA GLU A 117 -0.85 12.59 -15.68
C GLU A 117 0.54 12.99 -15.16
N ARG A 118 0.62 14.06 -14.35
CA ARG A 118 1.84 14.52 -13.67
C ARG A 118 2.08 13.84 -12.32
N GLU A 119 1.17 12.96 -11.90
CA GLU A 119 1.17 12.30 -10.58
C GLU A 119 1.18 13.29 -9.40
N ALA A 120 0.69 14.52 -9.61
CA ALA A 120 0.74 15.61 -8.65
C ALA A 120 -0.34 15.48 -7.56
N SER A 121 -1.48 14.86 -7.88
CA SER A 121 -2.63 14.74 -6.97
C SER A 121 -3.12 13.30 -6.80
N LYS A 122 -3.51 12.96 -5.55
CA LYS A 122 -3.92 11.62 -5.10
C LYS A 122 -5.41 11.33 -5.39
N HIS A 123 -5.84 11.41 -6.65
CA HIS A 123 -7.24 11.18 -7.05
C HIS A 123 -7.48 9.76 -7.60
N TYR A 124 -7.50 8.78 -6.70
CA TYR A 124 -7.53 7.34 -7.05
C TYR A 124 -8.75 6.93 -7.87
N GLU A 125 -9.95 7.34 -7.47
CA GLU A 125 -11.19 6.95 -8.15
C GLU A 125 -11.23 7.42 -9.61
N ILE A 126 -10.79 8.67 -9.85
CA ILE A 126 -10.78 9.24 -11.19
C ILE A 126 -9.63 8.63 -12.01
N ARG A 127 -8.47 8.37 -11.41
CA ARG A 127 -7.35 7.67 -12.07
C ARG A 127 -7.74 6.25 -12.52
N ASP A 128 -8.52 5.54 -11.72
CA ASP A 128 -8.98 4.18 -12.05
C ASP A 128 -10.06 4.16 -13.14
N ARG A 129 -10.99 5.13 -13.10
CA ARG A 129 -11.92 5.35 -14.21
C ARG A 129 -11.19 5.74 -15.49
N TYR A 130 -10.16 6.59 -15.38
CA TYR A 130 -9.34 7.00 -16.52
C TYR A 130 -8.56 5.83 -17.12
N SER A 131 -7.92 4.99 -16.30
CA SER A 131 -7.21 3.80 -16.80
C SER A 131 -8.14 2.83 -17.51
N THR A 132 -9.33 2.58 -16.95
CA THR A 132 -10.36 1.71 -17.53
C THR A 132 -10.88 2.26 -18.85
N PHE A 133 -11.16 3.57 -18.90
CA PHE A 133 -11.58 4.26 -20.12
C PHE A 133 -10.52 4.18 -21.22
N MET A 134 -9.25 4.40 -20.89
CA MET A 134 -8.17 4.29 -21.88
C MET A 134 -7.96 2.86 -22.35
N LYS A 135 -8.13 1.88 -21.47
CA LYS A 135 -8.04 0.46 -21.84
C LYS A 135 -9.14 0.07 -22.83
N SER A 136 -10.38 0.48 -22.60
CA SER A 136 -11.49 0.19 -23.53
C SER A 136 -11.33 0.95 -24.86
N LYS A 137 -10.89 2.21 -24.81
CA LYS A 137 -10.68 3.02 -26.03
C LYS A 137 -9.58 2.45 -26.93
N LEU A 138 -8.44 2.06 -26.34
CA LEU A 138 -7.33 1.45 -27.09
C LEU A 138 -7.69 0.06 -27.63
N ALA A 139 -8.52 -0.71 -26.92
CA ALA A 139 -9.02 -2.00 -27.43
C ALA A 139 -9.88 -1.79 -28.69
N ASN A 140 -10.77 -0.80 -28.68
CA ASN A 140 -11.62 -0.48 -29.82
C ASN A 140 -10.81 0.05 -31.03
N LEU A 141 -9.72 0.78 -30.79
CA LEU A 141 -8.85 1.30 -31.85
C LEU A 141 -8.08 0.19 -32.60
N LYS A 142 -7.81 -0.94 -31.94
CA LYS A 142 -7.07 -2.07 -32.54
C LYS A 142 -7.97 -3.06 -33.30
N MET A 143 -9.29 -2.92 -33.19
CA MET A 143 -10.27 -3.76 -33.89
C MET A 143 -10.88 -3.10 -35.13
N ALA A 144 -10.54 -1.82 -35.38
CA ALA A 144 -10.90 -1.06 -36.58
C ALA A 144 -9.71 -1.01 -37.54
#